data_AF-A0A8T2PS26-F1
#
_entry.id   AF-A0A8T2PS26-F1
#
_cell.length_a   1.000
_cell.length_b   1.000
_cell.length_c   1.000
_cell.angle_alpha   90.00
_cell.angle_beta   90.00
_cell.angle_gamma   90.00
#
_symmetry.space_group_name_H-M   'P 1'
#
loop_
_entity.id
_entity.type
_entity.pdbx_description
1 polymer ?
#
loop_
_entity_poly.entity_id
_entity_poly.type
_entity_poly.pdbx_seq_one_letter_code
_entity_poly.pdbx_strand_id
1 'polypeptide(L)' 'MTLGQQDVSKALLGPLSPYTIGFLRHIRDFFQIMFKMETQKEDEESRKGGDKVLMTCVGAGYTNISKTLK' A
#
# COMPACT_ATOMS: atom_id res chain seq x y z
N MET A 1 6.24 3.48 -1.36
CA MET A 1 5.09 3.42 -0.42
C MET A 1 5.58 2.94 0.95
N THR A 2 5.97 1.68 1.13
CA THR A 2 6.37 1.14 2.45
C THR A 2 7.80 1.45 2.86
N LEU A 3 8.78 1.27 1.97
CA LEU A 3 10.21 1.52 2.27
C LEU A 3 10.68 2.92 1.84
N GLY A 4 9.74 3.84 1.59
CA GLY A 4 10.08 5.22 1.24
C GLY A 4 10.32 6.09 2.47
N GLN A 5 10.36 7.39 2.26
CA GLN A 5 10.29 8.40 3.32
C GLN A 5 8.99 8.23 4.15
N GLN A 6 8.94 8.80 5.36
CA GLN A 6 7.79 8.73 6.27
C GLN A 6 6.62 9.61 5.79
N ASP A 7 6.20 9.42 4.54
CA ASP A 7 5.13 10.18 3.90
C ASP A 7 3.90 9.30 3.70
N VAL A 8 2.73 9.94 3.71
CA VAL A 8 1.46 9.29 3.41
C VAL A 8 1.40 9.02 1.90
N SER A 9 1.42 7.75 1.54
CA SER A 9 1.27 7.32 0.15
C SER A 9 -0.10 6.68 -0.04
N LYS A 10 -0.77 7.03 -1.16
CA LYS A 10 -2.05 6.44 -1.57
C LYS A 10 -1.86 5.68 -2.88
N ALA A 11 -2.37 4.46 -2.95
CA ALA A 11 -2.41 3.68 -4.18
C ALA A 11 -3.80 3.12 -4.39
N LEU A 12 -4.29 3.21 -5.63
CA LEU A 12 -5.53 2.60 -6.05
C LEU A 12 -5.19 1.23 -6.67
N LEU A 13 -5.71 0.18 -6.05
CA LEU A 13 -5.50 -1.21 -6.45
C LEU A 13 -6.83 -1.81 -6.90
N GLY A 14 -6.76 -2.82 -7.77
CA GLY A 14 -7.91 -3.66 -8.11
C GLY A 14 -8.26 -4.65 -6.98
N PRO A 15 -9.02 -5.70 -7.28
CA PRO A 15 -9.40 -6.70 -6.27
C PRO A 15 -8.15 -7.37 -5.68
N LEU A 16 -8.10 -7.43 -4.35
CA LEU A 16 -6.99 -8.03 -3.61
C LEU A 16 -7.08 -9.55 -3.69
N SER A 17 -6.00 -10.18 -4.20
CA SER A 17 -5.86 -11.63 -4.15
C SER A 17 -5.51 -12.11 -2.72
N PRO A 18 -5.85 -13.37 -2.35
CA PRO A 18 -5.44 -13.94 -1.05
C PRO A 18 -3.92 -13.88 -0.82
N TYR A 19 -3.14 -14.02 -1.89
CA TYR A 19 -1.69 -13.88 -1.84
C TYR A 19 -1.27 -12.46 -1.42
N THR A 20 -1.88 -11.44 -2.02
CA THR A 20 -1.63 -10.03 -1.68
C THR A 20 -1.99 -9.74 -0.23
N ILE A 21 -3.07 -10.32 0.28
CA ILE A 21 -3.47 -10.17 1.70
C ILE A 21 -2.40 -10.77 2.62
N GLY A 22 -1.90 -11.97 2.30
CA GLY A 22 -0.80 -12.59 3.05
C GLY A 22 0.47 -11.73 3.07
N PHE A 23 0.84 -11.19 1.92
CA PHE A 23 1.97 -10.27 1.80
C PHE A 23 1.81 -9.01 2.65
N LEU A 24 0.61 -8.42 2.69
CA LEU A 24 0.32 -7.25 3.53
C LEU A 24 0.42 -7.57 5.03
N ARG A 25 0.07 -8.80 5.45
CA ARG A 25 0.30 -9.26 6.84
C ARG A 25 1.78 -9.33 7.17
N HIS A 26 2.59 -9.88 6.27
CA HIS A 26 4.03 -9.93 6.47
C HIS A 26 4.62 -8.51 6.58
N ILE A 27 4.21 -7.58 5.72
CA ILE A 27 4.68 -6.19 5.82
C ILE A 27 4.33 -5.58 7.19
N ARG A 28 3.12 -5.84 7.69
CA ARG A 28 2.73 -5.41 9.03
C ARG A 28 3.62 -6.03 10.10
N ASP A 29 3.92 -7.32 10.03
CA ASP A 29 4.72 -8.00 11.06
C ASP A 29 6.19 -7.55 11.06
N PHE A 30 6.81 -7.43 9.87
CA PHE A 30 8.23 -7.06 9.73
C PHE A 30 8.48 -5.55 9.88
N PHE A 31 7.62 -4.72 9.30
CA PHE A 31 7.84 -3.26 9.25
C PHE A 31 6.91 -2.47 10.17
N GLN A 32 5.95 -3.13 10.84
CA GLN A 32 4.95 -2.49 11.71
C GLN A 32 4.15 -1.39 10.99
N ILE A 33 4.06 -1.47 9.66
CA ILE A 33 3.29 -0.53 8.84
C ILE A 33 1.84 -1.02 8.74
N MET A 34 0.89 -0.12 9.02
CA MET A 34 -0.53 -0.36 8.80
C MET A 34 -1.01 0.26 7.50
N PHE A 35 -1.83 -0.50 6.77
CA PHE A 35 -2.52 -0.04 5.56
C PHE A 35 -3.98 0.23 5.89
N LYS A 36 -4.44 1.46 5.62
CA LYS A 36 -5.86 1.79 5.62
C LYS A 36 -6.44 1.41 4.26
N MET A 37 -7.45 0.55 4.26
CA MET A 37 -8.14 0.11 3.04
C MET A 37 -9.52 0.75 3.00
N GLU A 38 -9.81 1.48 1.93
CA GLU A 38 -11.12 2.06 1.66
C GLU A 38 -11.60 1.52 0.31
N THR A 39 -12.71 0.79 0.30
CA THR A 39 -13.33 0.32 -0.95
C THR A 39 -14.04 1.48 -1.61
N GLN A 40 -13.61 1.87 -2.80
CA GLN A 40 -14.37 2.80 -3.63
C GLN A 40 -15.52 2.01 -4.26
N LYS A 41 -16.73 2.21 -3.73
CA LYS A 41 -17.94 1.81 -4.46
C LYS A 41 -18.06 2.75 -5.64
N GLU A 42 -18.01 2.21 -6.85
CA GLU A 42 -18.08 2.99 -8.08
C GLU A 42 -19.44 3.74 -8.14
N ASP A 43 -19.40 5.07 -8.21
CA ASP A 43 -20.47 5.87 -8.83
C ASP A 43 -20.64 5.41 -10.28
N GLU A 44 -21.89 5.34 -10.75
CA GLU A 44 -22.38 4.56 -11.90
C GLU A 44 -21.71 4.80 -13.27
N GLU A 45 -20.75 5.72 -13.39
CA GLU A 45 -20.22 6.23 -14.66
C GLU A 45 -18.94 5.51 -15.15
N SER A 46 -18.21 4.80 -14.28
CA SER A 46 -16.92 4.17 -14.61
C SER A 46 -16.97 2.64 -14.69
N ARG A 47 -17.89 2.09 -15.51
CA ARG A 47 -18.02 0.64 -15.79
C ARG A 47 -16.85 0.03 -16.57
N LYS A 48 -15.62 0.18 -16.10
CA LYS A 48 -14.44 -0.54 -16.61
C LYS A 48 -13.53 -0.96 -15.44
N GLY A 49 -13.81 -2.15 -14.92
CA GLY A 49 -12.84 -2.98 -14.19
C GLY A 49 -12.97 -2.98 -12.67
N GLY A 50 -13.83 -3.87 -12.15
CA GLY A 50 -13.77 -4.48 -10.81
C GLY A 50 -13.84 -3.56 -9.59
N ASP A 51 -14.02 -4.16 -8.41
CA ASP A 51 -13.95 -3.45 -7.13
C ASP A 51 -12.55 -2.85 -6.93
N LYS A 52 -12.49 -1.52 -6.78
CA LYS A 52 -11.25 -0.78 -6.54
C LYS A 52 -11.07 -0.51 -5.05
N VAL A 53 -9.87 -0.77 -4.55
CA VAL A 53 -9.49 -0.52 -3.16
C VAL A 53 -8.46 0.59 -3.13
N LEU A 54 -8.81 1.69 -2.47
CA LEU A 54 -7.86 2.75 -2.13
C LEU A 54 -7.08 2.32 -0.89
N MET A 55 -5.79 2.10 -1.06
CA MET A 55 -4.88 1.73 0.00
C MET A 55 -4.01 2.93 0.38
N THR A 56 -4.07 3.32 1.65
CA THR A 56 -3.24 4.39 2.22
C THR A 56 -2.26 3.79 3.22
N CYS A 57 -0.98 4.14 3.12
CA CYS A 57 0.05 3.72 4.07
C CYS A 57 1.06 4.83 4.33
N VAL A 58 1.71 4.76 5.49
CA VAL A 58 2.85 5.62 5.84
C VAL A 58 4.13 4.81 5.63
N GLY A 59 5.13 5.40 4.97
CA GLY A 59 6.42 4.74 4.77
C GLY A 59 7.22 4.58 6.08
N ALA A 60 8.09 3.57 6.14
CA ALA A 60 8.98 3.30 7.28
C ALA A 60 10.18 4.26 7.38
N GLY A 61 10.39 5.14 6.40
CA GLY A 61 11.56 6.03 6.38
C GLY A 61 12.86 5.32 6.01
N TYR A 62 12.77 4.21 5.30
CA TYR A 62 13.95 3.39 4.99
C TYR A 62 14.82 4.08 3.94
N THR A 63 16.12 4.16 4.21
CA THR A 63 17.14 4.64 3.28
C THR A 63 18.14 3.53 3.00
N ASN A 64 18.79 3.59 1.84
CA ASN A 64 19.74 2.56 1.44
C ASN A 64 20.98 2.59 2.37
N ILE A 65 21.07 1.60 3.25
CA ILE A 65 22.15 1.44 4.23
C ILE A 65 23.50 1.16 3.54
N SER A 66 23.49 0.56 2.35
CA SER A 66 24.70 0.25 1.57
C SER A 66 25.29 1.48 0.86
N LYS A 67 24.59 2.62 0.89
CA LYS A 67 25.10 3.84 0.26
C LYS A 67 26.00 4.58 1.25
N THR A 68 27.31 4.52 1.03
CA THR A 68 28.29 5.30 1.81
C THR A 68 28.04 6.79 1.59
N LEU A 69 27.70 7.51 2.66
CA LEU A 69 27.68 8.98 2.68
C LEU A 69 29.15 9.44 2.70
N LYS A 70 29.63 10.00 1.60
CA LYS A 70 30.93 10.69 1.52
C LYS A 70 30.80 12.12 2.02
#